data_AF-A0A537ZBK4-F1
#
_entry.id   AF-A0A537ZBK4-F1
#
_cell.length_a   1.000
_cell.length_b   1.000
_cell.length_c   1.000
_cell.angle_alpha   90.00
_cell.angle_beta   90.00
_cell.angle_gamma   90.00
#
_symmetry.space_group_name_H-M   'P 1'
#
loop_
_entity.id
_entity.type
_entity.pdbx_description
1 polymer ?
#
loop_
_entity_poly.entity_id
_entity_poly.type
_entity_poly.pdbx_seq_one_letter_code
_entity_poly.pdbx_strand_id
1 'polypeptide(L)'
;MTGGGASPFGRGMADVTRGNAPSCGTSEPDKRRLRSASQMQCPRQGNTAGVAQTRLAERRTMEVIVRKLFVGIPLLIALIAIGAIQALAHDQRKAVHQVVVPQEDRFTPFAVTIQAGDSVRWVNNDTDDHTVVSDDAFNTAGHQGTNQLLASGRAIVLRFNHPGTFVYYCRFHAHLDSANQPVAPGPEGGIQDANGNFGTPMSGVVTVLPHGGD
;
A
#
# COMPACT_ATOMS: atom_id res chain seq x y z
N MET A 1 -21.95 -34.40 -39.48
CA MET A 1 -21.11 -35.33 -38.72
C MET A 1 -21.01 -34.75 -37.31
N THR A 2 -21.96 -35.05 -36.40
CA THR A 2 -21.98 -36.21 -35.45
C THR A 2 -20.70 -36.26 -34.61
N GLY A 3 -20.66 -36.26 -33.28
CA GLY A 3 -21.59 -36.34 -32.13
C GLY A 3 -20.72 -36.09 -30.87
N GLY A 4 -21.14 -36.05 -29.61
CA GLY A 4 -22.35 -36.52 -28.93
C GLY A 4 -21.95 -37.21 -27.62
N GLY A 5 -22.41 -36.67 -26.47
CA GLY A 5 -22.67 -37.36 -25.20
C GLY A 5 -21.48 -37.68 -24.28
N ALA A 6 -21.65 -38.00 -23.00
CA ALA A 6 -22.70 -37.82 -21.98
C ALA A 6 -22.11 -38.38 -20.65
N SER A 7 -22.51 -37.83 -19.50
CA SER A 7 -22.20 -38.35 -18.14
C SER A 7 -22.72 -39.78 -17.90
N PRO A 8 -22.37 -40.49 -16.79
CA PRO A 8 -23.18 -40.35 -15.55
C PRO A 8 -22.51 -40.68 -14.19
N PHE A 9 -23.27 -40.32 -13.14
CA PHE A 9 -23.36 -40.70 -11.73
C PHE A 9 -22.67 -41.96 -11.16
N GLY A 10 -22.32 -41.88 -9.86
CA GLY A 10 -22.21 -43.03 -8.94
C GLY A 10 -22.26 -42.62 -7.45
N ARG A 11 -23.31 -43.04 -6.74
CA ARG A 11 -23.52 -42.92 -5.27
C ARG A 11 -22.84 -44.07 -4.52
N GLY A 12 -22.55 -43.90 -3.22
CA GLY A 12 -22.27 -45.01 -2.30
C GLY A 12 -22.28 -44.59 -0.83
N MET A 13 -23.25 -45.13 -0.07
CA MET A 13 -23.49 -45.00 1.37
C MET A 13 -22.53 -45.85 2.22
N ALA A 14 -22.32 -45.48 3.48
CA ALA A 14 -22.25 -46.43 4.59
C ALA A 14 -22.59 -45.76 5.94
N ASP A 15 -23.55 -46.39 6.62
CA ASP A 15 -24.07 -46.25 7.98
C ASP A 15 -23.14 -46.92 9.02
N VAL A 16 -23.47 -46.86 10.32
CA VAL A 16 -22.95 -47.56 11.54
C VAL A 16 -22.43 -46.56 12.61
N THR A 17 -22.85 -46.48 13.88
CA THR A 17 -23.74 -47.27 14.76
C THR A 17 -24.09 -46.49 16.05
N ARG A 18 -25.12 -47.02 16.74
CA ARG A 18 -25.79 -46.70 18.01
C ARG A 18 -24.94 -46.59 19.31
N GLY A 19 -25.56 -45.97 20.33
CA GLY A 19 -25.47 -46.30 21.77
C GLY A 19 -24.93 -45.15 22.63
N ASN A 20 -25.39 -44.82 23.84
CA ASN A 20 -26.46 -45.28 24.73
C ASN A 20 -26.61 -44.18 25.83
N ALA A 21 -27.81 -43.90 26.32
CA ALA A 21 -28.05 -43.19 27.60
C ALA A 21 -28.03 -44.21 28.76
N PRO A 22 -27.83 -43.84 30.04
CA PRO A 22 -28.94 -43.36 30.91
C PRO A 22 -28.49 -42.34 32.02
N SER A 23 -29.29 -41.33 32.37
CA SER A 23 -30.29 -41.24 33.48
C SER A 23 -29.82 -40.62 34.81
N CYS A 24 -30.53 -39.54 35.17
CA CYS A 24 -31.16 -39.23 36.47
C CYS A 24 -30.34 -39.03 37.76
N GLY A 25 -30.65 -37.92 38.47
CA GLY A 25 -30.25 -37.71 39.87
C GLY A 25 -30.58 -36.31 40.39
N THR A 26 -31.84 -36.05 40.70
CA THR A 26 -32.32 -34.90 41.49
C THR A 26 -32.31 -35.23 42.98
N SER A 27 -31.81 -34.33 43.85
CA SER A 27 -32.28 -34.24 45.24
C SER A 27 -31.72 -33.01 45.99
N GLU A 28 -32.64 -32.09 46.30
CA GLU A 28 -32.69 -31.23 47.51
C GLU A 28 -33.90 -31.79 48.32
N PRO A 29 -34.00 -31.80 49.68
CA PRO A 29 -33.88 -30.68 50.64
C PRO A 29 -33.17 -31.14 51.96
N ASP A 30 -33.08 -30.46 53.12
CA ASP A 30 -34.11 -29.83 53.95
C ASP A 30 -33.49 -29.14 55.19
N LYS A 31 -34.35 -28.37 55.84
CA LYS A 31 -34.18 -27.31 56.82
C LYS A 31 -34.05 -27.85 58.27
N ARG A 32 -33.56 -26.91 59.11
CA ARG A 32 -34.17 -26.45 60.39
C ARG A 32 -33.62 -26.98 61.73
N ARG A 33 -33.43 -25.98 62.61
CA ARG A 33 -33.55 -25.92 64.10
C ARG A 33 -32.38 -26.51 64.90
N LEU A 34 -31.98 -26.01 66.08
CA LEU A 34 -32.23 -24.80 66.90
C LEU A 34 -31.35 -24.95 68.19
N ARG A 35 -31.02 -23.82 68.85
CA ARG A 35 -30.76 -23.65 70.31
C ARG A 35 -29.46 -24.27 70.86
N SER A 36 -28.79 -23.80 71.92
CA SER A 36 -28.87 -22.65 72.84
C SER A 36 -27.55 -22.61 73.66
N ALA A 37 -27.27 -21.45 74.24
CA ALA A 37 -26.10 -21.02 75.03
C ALA A 37 -25.61 -21.92 76.17
N SER A 38 -24.30 -21.83 76.48
CA SER A 38 -23.73 -21.49 77.81
C SER A 38 -22.19 -21.48 77.70
N GLN A 39 -21.54 -20.32 77.78
CA GLN A 39 -20.81 -19.78 78.94
C GLN A 39 -19.33 -20.22 79.09
N MET A 40 -18.54 -19.23 79.51
CA MET A 40 -17.29 -19.26 80.27
C MET A 40 -15.93 -19.14 79.54
N GLN A 41 -15.25 -18.07 79.98
CA GLN A 41 -13.81 -17.90 80.22
C GLN A 41 -12.90 -17.44 79.07
N CYS A 42 -12.57 -16.14 79.14
CA CYS A 42 -11.32 -15.58 78.65
C CYS A 42 -10.10 -16.24 79.33
N PRO A 43 -9.04 -16.51 78.54
CA PRO A 43 -7.70 -16.25 79.01
C PRO A 43 -6.90 -15.38 78.01
N ARG A 44 -6.26 -14.36 78.60
CA ARG A 44 -4.99 -13.72 78.23
C ARG A 44 -4.80 -13.23 76.78
N GLN A 45 -4.74 -11.91 76.68
CA GLN A 45 -4.12 -11.15 75.59
C GLN A 45 -2.75 -11.72 75.23
N GLY A 46 -2.68 -12.43 74.11
CA GLY A 46 -1.47 -12.74 73.37
C GLY A 46 -1.31 -11.73 72.23
N ASN A 47 -0.14 -11.11 72.15
CA ASN A 47 0.30 -10.12 71.17
C ASN A 47 -0.24 -10.32 69.74
N THR A 48 -1.09 -9.40 69.27
CA THR A 48 -1.51 -9.28 67.85
C THR A 48 -0.76 -8.18 67.10
N ALA A 49 0.48 -7.88 67.48
CA ALA A 49 1.30 -6.88 66.77
C ALA A 49 1.91 -7.40 65.44
N GLY A 50 1.89 -8.72 65.19
CA GLY A 50 2.57 -9.32 64.03
C GLY A 50 1.73 -9.50 62.75
N VAL A 51 0.39 -9.50 62.83
CA VAL A 51 -0.47 -9.83 61.67
C VAL A 51 -0.97 -8.59 60.92
N ALA A 52 -0.87 -7.40 61.52
CA ALA A 52 -1.31 -6.15 60.88
C ALA A 52 -0.26 -5.55 59.93
N GLN A 53 1.02 -5.88 60.10
CA GLN A 53 2.12 -5.26 59.33
C GLN A 53 2.29 -5.84 57.91
N THR A 54 1.87 -7.08 57.65
CA THR A 54 1.99 -7.69 56.32
C THR A 54 0.96 -7.13 55.32
N ARG A 55 -0.24 -6.75 55.78
CA ARG A 55 -1.32 -6.24 54.90
C ARG A 55 -1.11 -4.82 54.37
N LEU A 56 -0.19 -4.03 54.95
CA LEU A 56 0.03 -2.62 54.57
C LEU A 56 1.17 -2.46 53.54
N ALA A 57 2.20 -3.31 53.59
CA ALA A 57 3.28 -3.32 52.59
C ALA A 57 2.80 -3.83 51.22
N GLU A 58 1.88 -4.79 51.20
CA GLU A 58 1.22 -5.29 49.97
C GLU A 58 0.30 -4.24 49.32
N ARG A 59 -0.32 -3.35 50.11
CA ARG A 59 -1.17 -2.26 49.58
C ARG A 59 -0.36 -1.15 48.90
N ARG A 60 0.81 -0.79 49.45
CA ARG A 60 1.68 0.26 48.88
C ARG A 60 2.37 -0.17 47.58
N THR A 61 2.72 -1.44 47.45
CA THR A 61 3.29 -1.99 46.21
C THR A 61 2.22 -2.18 45.13
N MET A 62 1.02 -2.62 45.52
CA MET A 62 -0.14 -2.69 44.62
C MET A 62 -0.58 -1.33 44.09
N GLU A 63 -0.65 -0.26 44.89
CA GLU A 63 -1.00 1.08 44.38
C GLU A 63 0.02 1.59 43.35
N VAL A 64 1.32 1.34 43.55
CA VAL A 64 2.37 1.74 42.60
C VAL A 64 2.30 0.89 41.33
N ILE A 65 2.05 -0.42 41.42
CA ILE A 65 1.89 -1.31 40.26
C ILE A 65 0.60 -0.94 39.49
N VAL A 66 -0.52 -0.77 40.18
CA VAL A 66 -1.80 -0.37 39.57
C VAL A 66 -1.68 1.00 38.91
N ARG A 67 -1.02 1.99 39.54
CA ARG A 67 -0.81 3.32 38.94
C ARG A 67 0.17 3.30 37.76
N LYS A 68 1.18 2.42 37.78
CA LYS A 68 2.07 2.16 36.62
C LYS A 68 1.35 1.42 35.49
N LEU A 69 0.42 0.52 35.79
CA LEU A 69 -0.41 -0.15 34.79
C LEU A 69 -1.48 0.81 34.23
N PHE A 70 -2.13 1.63 35.05
CA PHE A 70 -3.12 2.63 34.63
C PHE A 70 -2.54 3.78 33.80
N VAL A 71 -1.25 4.09 33.94
CA VAL A 71 -0.57 5.12 33.12
C VAL A 71 0.22 4.48 31.97
N GLY A 72 0.87 3.34 32.20
CA GLY A 72 1.72 2.66 31.22
C GLY A 72 0.96 1.91 30.14
N ILE A 73 -0.18 1.28 30.47
CA ILE A 73 -1.02 0.57 29.49
C ILE A 73 -1.65 1.54 28.47
N PRO A 74 -2.30 2.65 28.84
CA PRO A 74 -2.84 3.59 27.84
C PRO A 74 -1.74 4.28 27.04
N LEU A 75 -0.56 4.51 27.62
CA LEU A 75 0.60 5.05 26.87
C LEU A 75 1.11 4.05 25.83
N LEU A 76 1.21 2.76 26.18
CA LEU A 76 1.62 1.71 25.26
C LEU A 76 0.58 1.48 24.16
N ILE A 77 -0.72 1.48 24.50
CA ILE A 77 -1.81 1.39 23.53
C ILE A 77 -1.80 2.61 22.60
N ALA A 78 -1.56 3.82 23.12
CA ALA A 78 -1.43 5.03 22.31
C ALA A 78 -0.24 4.93 21.34
N LEU A 79 0.92 4.42 21.78
CA LEU A 79 2.09 4.21 20.91
C LEU A 79 1.84 3.16 19.82
N ILE A 80 1.18 2.05 20.15
CA ILE A 80 0.79 1.01 19.18
C ILE A 80 -0.24 1.55 18.18
N ALA A 81 -1.22 2.33 18.65
CA ALA A 81 -2.21 2.98 17.80
C ALA A 81 -1.56 4.00 16.84
N ILE A 82 -0.60 4.79 17.31
CA ILE A 82 0.16 5.73 16.46
C ILE A 82 0.95 4.97 15.38
N GLY A 83 1.62 3.86 15.72
CA GLY A 83 2.34 3.03 14.75
C GLY A 83 1.43 2.39 13.69
N ALA A 84 0.25 1.91 14.09
CA ALA A 84 -0.75 1.36 13.16
C ALA A 84 -1.33 2.43 12.22
N ILE A 85 -1.52 3.66 12.70
CA ILE A 85 -2.00 4.79 11.87
C ILE A 85 -0.94 5.18 10.82
N GLN A 86 0.35 5.13 11.15
CA GLN A 86 1.42 5.43 10.17
C GLN A 86 1.53 4.35 9.07
N ALA A 87 1.34 3.08 9.41
CA ALA A 87 1.35 1.97 8.44
C ALA A 87 0.15 2.00 7.49
N LEU A 88 -0.99 2.55 7.92
CA LEU A 88 -2.20 2.69 7.09
C LEU A 88 -2.17 3.92 6.16
N ALA A 89 -1.23 4.87 6.38
CA ALA A 89 -1.15 6.12 5.64
C ALA A 89 -0.23 6.06 4.40
N HIS A 90 0.60 5.00 4.26
CA HIS A 90 1.43 4.78 3.06
C HIS A 90 0.73 3.84 2.08
N ASP A 91 -0.51 4.16 1.69
CA ASP A 91 -1.04 3.65 0.44
C ASP A 91 -0.36 4.43 -0.70
N GLN A 92 0.81 3.97 -1.14
CA GLN A 92 1.45 4.47 -2.36
C GLN A 92 0.64 3.96 -3.56
N ARG A 93 -0.57 4.51 -3.75
CA ARG A 93 -1.34 4.26 -4.95
C ARG A 93 -0.48 4.72 -6.12
N LYS A 94 -0.15 3.80 -7.04
CA LYS A 94 0.64 4.10 -8.23
C LYS A 94 0.08 5.32 -8.94
N ALA A 95 0.85 6.41 -8.96
CA ALA A 95 0.39 7.68 -9.48
C ALA A 95 0.39 7.65 -11.02
N VAL A 96 -0.48 8.46 -11.62
CA VAL A 96 -0.47 8.71 -13.06
C VAL A 96 -0.11 10.16 -13.27
N HIS A 97 1.08 10.38 -13.82
CA HIS A 97 1.58 11.70 -14.21
C HIS A 97 1.16 11.99 -15.64
N GLN A 98 0.99 13.26 -16.00
CA GLN A 98 0.49 13.64 -17.32
C GLN A 98 1.51 14.49 -18.08
N VAL A 99 1.68 14.14 -19.35
CA VAL A 99 2.34 14.96 -20.37
C VAL A 99 1.30 15.28 -21.43
N VAL A 100 1.24 16.52 -21.88
CA VAL A 100 0.30 16.99 -22.89
C VAL A 100 1.09 17.50 -24.08
N VAL A 101 0.70 17.10 -25.28
CA VAL A 101 1.00 17.87 -26.48
C VAL A 101 -0.12 18.90 -26.57
N PRO A 102 0.16 20.20 -26.31
CA PRO A 102 -0.83 21.24 -26.50
C PRO A 102 -1.08 21.42 -28.01
N GLN A 103 -1.77 22.47 -28.42
CA GLN A 103 -1.97 22.79 -29.84
C GLN A 103 -0.68 23.36 -30.47
N GLU A 104 0.46 22.71 -30.19
CA GLU A 104 1.82 23.09 -30.57
C GLU A 104 2.73 21.85 -30.52
N ASP A 105 3.80 21.85 -31.32
CA ASP A 105 4.77 20.75 -31.52
C ASP A 105 5.74 20.54 -30.34
N ARG A 106 5.22 20.36 -29.12
CA ARG A 106 6.03 20.17 -27.90
C ARG A 106 5.35 19.30 -26.85
N PHE A 107 6.15 18.64 -26.02
CA PHE A 107 5.65 17.98 -24.82
C PHE A 107 5.64 18.94 -23.63
N THR A 108 4.51 19.01 -22.91
CA THR A 108 4.32 19.87 -21.74
C THR A 108 3.84 19.06 -20.53
N PRO A 109 4.58 19.04 -19.40
CA PRO A 109 5.91 19.63 -19.25
C PRO A 109 6.96 18.87 -20.07
N PHE A 110 8.07 19.55 -20.39
CA PHE A 110 9.22 18.94 -21.05
C PHE A 110 9.85 17.80 -20.22
N ALA A 111 9.89 17.98 -18.89
CA ALA A 111 10.46 17.02 -17.95
C ALA A 111 9.44 16.65 -16.88
N VAL A 112 9.35 15.36 -16.56
CA VAL A 112 8.54 14.83 -15.44
C VAL A 112 9.43 13.97 -14.55
N THR A 113 9.31 14.14 -13.23
CA THR A 113 9.93 13.24 -12.25
C THR A 113 8.85 12.42 -11.57
N ILE A 114 8.99 11.10 -11.59
CA ILE A 114 8.03 10.12 -11.06
C ILE A 114 8.74 9.12 -10.14
N GLN A 115 8.00 8.25 -9.45
CA GLN A 115 8.57 7.14 -8.68
C GLN A 115 8.43 5.80 -9.42
N ALA A 116 9.30 4.85 -9.10
CA ALA A 116 9.21 3.50 -9.63
C ALA A 116 7.84 2.85 -9.31
N GLY A 117 7.20 2.37 -10.37
CA GLY A 117 5.86 1.80 -10.44
C GLY A 117 4.78 2.80 -10.83
N ASP A 118 5.06 4.10 -10.93
CA ASP A 118 4.12 5.09 -11.48
C ASP A 118 3.89 4.89 -12.99
N SER A 119 2.90 5.58 -13.52
CA SER A 119 2.65 5.68 -14.95
C SER A 119 2.75 7.12 -15.44
N VAL A 120 3.14 7.29 -16.71
CA VAL A 120 2.99 8.56 -17.44
C VAL A 120 1.95 8.37 -18.52
N ARG A 121 1.02 9.30 -18.59
CA ARG A 121 -0.03 9.40 -19.60
C ARG A 121 0.28 10.58 -20.51
N TRP A 122 0.57 10.30 -21.78
CA TRP A 122 0.68 11.32 -22.81
C TRP A 122 -0.69 11.56 -23.41
N VAL A 123 -1.08 12.82 -23.57
CA VAL A 123 -2.35 13.25 -24.15
C VAL A 123 -2.03 14.21 -25.28
N ASN A 124 -2.63 13.98 -26.44
CA ASN A 124 -2.51 14.90 -27.55
C ASN A 124 -3.77 15.74 -27.68
N ASN A 125 -3.64 17.02 -27.33
CA ASN A 125 -4.68 18.04 -27.52
C ASN A 125 -4.46 18.86 -28.79
N ASP A 126 -3.42 18.55 -29.55
CA ASP A 126 -3.17 19.09 -30.88
C ASP A 126 -4.14 18.51 -31.91
N THR A 127 -4.26 19.20 -33.04
CA THR A 127 -4.98 18.72 -34.22
C THR A 127 -4.17 17.72 -35.04
N ASP A 128 -2.84 17.75 -34.91
CA ASP A 128 -1.93 16.86 -35.63
C ASP A 128 -1.63 15.59 -34.83
N ASP A 129 -1.30 14.51 -35.55
CA ASP A 129 -0.84 13.27 -34.94
C ASP A 129 0.61 13.39 -34.49
N HIS A 130 0.92 12.89 -33.30
CA HIS A 130 2.27 12.90 -32.73
C HIS A 130 2.75 11.49 -32.42
N THR A 131 3.99 11.36 -31.95
CA THR A 131 4.55 10.07 -31.52
C THR A 131 5.32 10.20 -30.23
N VAL A 132 5.38 9.11 -29.47
CA VAL A 132 6.33 8.94 -28.37
C VAL A 132 7.30 7.85 -28.81
N VAL A 133 8.52 8.26 -29.16
CA VAL A 133 9.60 7.37 -29.60
C VAL A 133 10.72 7.42 -28.58
N SER A 134 11.22 6.26 -28.16
CA SER A 134 12.33 6.16 -27.22
C SER A 134 13.66 6.54 -27.89
N ASP A 135 14.47 7.32 -27.19
CA ASP A 135 15.89 7.47 -27.49
C ASP A 135 16.70 6.43 -26.70
N ASP A 136 16.92 5.28 -27.33
CA ASP A 136 17.48 4.11 -26.65
C ASP A 136 18.95 4.29 -26.26
N ALA A 137 19.66 5.29 -26.80
CA ALA A 137 21.04 5.56 -26.42
C ALA A 137 21.16 6.09 -24.98
N PHE A 138 20.11 6.76 -24.47
CA PHE A 138 20.10 7.38 -23.14
C PHE A 138 19.08 6.76 -22.18
N ASN A 139 18.32 5.75 -22.61
CA ASN A 139 17.26 5.14 -21.81
C ASN A 139 17.76 4.08 -20.85
N THR A 140 17.49 4.33 -19.56
CA THR A 140 17.83 3.45 -18.43
C THR A 140 16.61 3.03 -17.62
N ALA A 141 15.45 3.69 -17.79
CA ALA A 141 14.19 3.37 -17.09
C ALA A 141 13.35 2.25 -17.77
N GLY A 142 13.92 1.54 -18.75
CA GLY A 142 13.22 0.57 -19.60
C GLY A 142 12.54 1.20 -20.81
N HIS A 143 11.56 0.50 -21.39
CA HIS A 143 10.80 0.92 -22.59
C HIS A 143 11.67 1.19 -23.83
N GLN A 144 12.78 0.46 -23.96
CA GLN A 144 13.59 0.48 -25.19
C GLN A 144 12.75 0.03 -26.40
N GLY A 145 12.99 0.63 -27.56
CA GLY A 145 12.25 0.38 -28.79
C GLY A 145 10.82 0.93 -28.81
N THR A 146 10.44 1.81 -27.89
CA THR A 146 9.11 2.45 -27.92
C THR A 146 8.97 3.27 -29.19
N ASN A 147 7.88 3.03 -29.93
CA ASN A 147 7.51 3.81 -31.10
C ASN A 147 5.98 3.82 -31.21
N GLN A 148 5.34 4.67 -30.42
CA GLN A 148 3.89 4.71 -30.28
C GLN A 148 3.31 5.93 -31.00
N LEU A 149 2.27 5.70 -31.80
CA LEU A 149 1.44 6.78 -32.36
C LEU A 149 0.55 7.36 -31.26
N LEU A 150 0.58 8.67 -31.14
CA LEU A 150 -0.27 9.47 -30.27
C LEU A 150 -1.17 10.34 -31.15
N ALA A 151 -2.25 9.74 -31.64
CA ALA A 151 -3.19 10.40 -32.54
C ALA A 151 -3.90 11.59 -31.89
N SER A 152 -4.36 12.55 -32.70
CA SER A 152 -5.08 13.74 -32.24
C SER A 152 -6.28 13.38 -31.35
N GLY A 153 -6.39 14.06 -30.20
CA GLY A 153 -7.43 13.83 -29.20
C GLY A 153 -7.31 12.50 -28.44
N ARG A 154 -6.22 11.74 -28.62
CA ARG A 154 -5.98 10.45 -27.97
C ARG A 154 -4.91 10.54 -26.90
N ALA A 155 -4.76 9.43 -26.18
CA ALA A 155 -3.78 9.30 -25.12
C ALA A 155 -3.15 7.90 -25.13
N ILE A 156 -1.89 7.83 -24.72
CA ILE A 156 -1.19 6.57 -24.42
C ILE A 156 -0.69 6.60 -22.98
N VAL A 157 -0.44 5.42 -22.40
CA VAL A 157 0.05 5.30 -21.03
C VAL A 157 1.18 4.28 -20.98
N LEU A 158 2.30 4.65 -20.36
CA LEU A 158 3.40 3.73 -20.04
C LEU A 158 3.59 3.66 -18.52
N ARG A 159 3.86 2.46 -17.99
CA ARG A 159 4.20 2.23 -16.59
C ARG A 159 5.70 2.03 -16.43
N PHE A 160 6.32 2.75 -15.52
CA PHE A 160 7.76 2.73 -15.30
C PHE A 160 8.07 1.96 -14.02
N ASN A 161 8.61 0.75 -14.12
CA ASN A 161 8.91 -0.08 -12.93
C ASN A 161 10.38 -0.02 -12.49
N HIS A 162 11.25 0.57 -13.31
CA HIS A 162 12.69 0.61 -13.06
C HIS A 162 13.16 2.06 -12.91
N PRO A 163 13.91 2.39 -11.85
CA PRO A 163 14.55 3.71 -11.72
C PRO A 163 15.49 3.99 -12.89
N GLY A 164 15.62 5.25 -13.26
CA GLY A 164 16.46 5.69 -14.37
C GLY A 164 15.82 6.84 -15.14
N THR A 165 16.18 6.96 -16.41
CA THR A 165 15.69 8.01 -17.30
C THR A 165 15.07 7.41 -18.55
N PHE A 166 13.98 8.01 -19.02
CA PHE A 166 13.35 7.75 -20.31
C PHE A 166 13.32 9.06 -21.10
N VAL A 167 14.30 9.22 -22.00
CA VAL A 167 14.38 10.23 -23.04
C VAL A 167 13.56 9.78 -24.24
N TYR A 168 12.74 10.69 -24.76
CA TYR A 168 11.85 10.41 -25.88
C TYR A 168 11.65 11.63 -26.77
N TYR A 169 11.21 11.39 -27.99
CA TYR A 169 10.96 12.42 -28.99
C TYR A 169 9.78 12.06 -29.89
N CYS A 170 9.26 13.05 -30.62
CA CYS A 170 8.31 12.83 -31.70
C CYS A 170 9.08 12.73 -33.02
N ARG A 171 9.04 11.57 -33.69
CA ARG A 171 9.78 11.35 -34.95
C ARG A 171 9.28 12.19 -36.13
N PHE A 172 8.11 12.83 -36.00
CA PHE A 172 7.62 13.75 -37.01
C PHE A 172 8.27 15.13 -36.87
N HIS A 173 8.69 15.51 -35.66
CA HIS A 173 9.13 16.88 -35.31
C HIS A 173 10.49 16.89 -34.58
N ALA A 174 11.23 15.79 -34.68
CA ALA A 174 12.62 15.66 -34.30
C ALA A 174 13.23 14.42 -34.96
N HIS A 175 14.55 14.45 -35.11
CA HIS A 175 15.38 13.28 -35.42
C HIS A 175 16.55 13.21 -34.44
N LEU A 176 17.27 12.10 -34.42
CA LEU A 176 18.50 11.98 -33.64
C LEU A 176 19.70 12.32 -34.53
N ASP A 177 20.61 13.13 -34.04
CA ASP A 177 21.87 13.43 -34.72
C ASP A 177 22.91 12.29 -34.55
N SER A 178 24.14 12.48 -35.05
CA SER A 178 25.21 11.49 -34.93
C SER A 178 25.65 11.18 -33.48
N ALA A 179 25.30 12.04 -32.53
CA ALA A 179 25.55 11.88 -31.10
C ALA A 179 24.30 11.39 -30.34
N ASN A 180 23.25 10.97 -31.06
CA ASN A 180 21.94 10.57 -30.54
C ASN A 180 21.21 11.71 -29.81
N GLN A 181 21.50 12.99 -30.09
CA GLN A 181 20.73 14.09 -29.52
C GLN A 181 19.48 14.36 -30.35
N PRO A 182 18.30 14.56 -29.72
CA PRO A 182 17.13 15.08 -30.42
C PRO A 182 17.45 16.45 -31.02
N VAL A 183 17.20 16.59 -32.32
CA VAL A 183 17.37 17.84 -33.08
C VAL A 183 16.11 18.09 -33.91
N ALA A 184 15.68 19.35 -33.99
CA ALA A 184 14.47 19.68 -34.74
C ALA A 184 14.68 19.45 -36.25
N PRO A 185 13.63 19.26 -37.07
CA PRO A 185 13.78 19.13 -38.51
C PRO A 185 14.33 20.41 -39.15
N GLY A 186 15.22 20.26 -40.14
CA GLY A 186 15.81 21.36 -40.91
C GLY A 186 17.32 21.17 -41.13
N PRO A 187 17.95 21.89 -42.08
CA PRO A 187 19.38 21.72 -42.42
C PRO A 187 20.34 21.94 -41.25
N GLU A 188 19.90 22.67 -40.22
CA GLU A 188 20.67 22.98 -39.01
C GLU A 188 19.88 22.77 -37.71
N GLY A 189 18.75 22.03 -37.76
CA GLY A 189 18.01 21.70 -36.54
C GLY A 189 16.92 22.67 -36.12
N GLY A 190 16.00 23.10 -37.01
CA GLY A 190 14.78 23.85 -36.64
C GLY A 190 14.16 24.73 -37.72
N ILE A 191 13.00 25.35 -37.41
CA ILE A 191 12.33 26.34 -38.27
C ILE A 191 13.24 27.56 -38.42
N GLN A 192 13.54 27.91 -39.67
CA GLN A 192 14.34 29.07 -40.04
C GLN A 192 13.40 30.27 -40.27
N ASP A 193 13.54 31.32 -39.46
CA ASP A 193 13.06 32.66 -39.83
C ASP A 193 14.25 33.64 -39.94
N ALA A 194 13.96 34.89 -40.30
CA ALA A 194 14.98 35.93 -40.49
C ALA A 194 15.79 36.27 -39.22
N ASN A 195 15.39 35.78 -38.04
CA ASN A 195 16.00 36.06 -36.74
C ASN A 195 16.79 34.87 -36.17
N GLY A 196 16.87 33.72 -36.86
CA GLY A 196 17.70 32.57 -36.45
C GLY A 196 16.97 31.24 -36.33
N ASN A 197 17.67 30.23 -35.77
CA ASN A 197 17.12 28.88 -35.56
C ASN A 197 16.30 28.83 -34.26
N PHE A 198 14.99 28.57 -34.37
CA PHE A 198 14.07 28.51 -33.22
C PHE A 198 13.42 27.15 -32.98
N GLY A 199 13.71 26.13 -33.78
CA GLY A 199 13.08 24.82 -33.59
C GLY A 199 13.69 24.11 -32.38
N THR A 200 13.02 24.13 -31.22
CA THR A 200 13.34 23.18 -30.17
C THR A 200 12.88 21.80 -30.65
N PRO A 201 13.71 20.74 -30.60
CA PRO A 201 13.27 19.39 -30.94
C PRO A 201 12.08 19.01 -30.06
N MET A 202 11.03 18.47 -30.67
CA MET A 202 9.90 17.93 -29.92
C MET A 202 10.35 16.69 -29.16
N SER A 203 10.79 16.90 -27.93
CA SER A 203 11.42 15.91 -27.06
C SER A 203 11.00 16.12 -25.62
N GLY A 204 11.22 15.11 -24.79
CA GLY A 204 10.95 15.17 -23.37
C GLY A 204 11.73 14.12 -22.60
N VAL A 205 11.69 14.24 -21.28
CA VAL A 205 12.38 13.33 -20.37
C VAL A 205 11.50 12.95 -19.19
N VAL A 206 11.48 11.66 -18.87
CA VAL A 206 10.91 11.14 -17.63
C VAL A 206 12.05 10.66 -16.75
N THR A 207 12.18 11.23 -15.56
CA THR A 207 13.10 10.75 -14.52
C THR A 207 12.33 9.88 -13.55
N VAL A 208 12.74 8.62 -13.41
CA VAL A 208 12.11 7.64 -12.52
C VAL A 208 13.01 7.47 -11.30
N LEU A 209 12.55 7.96 -10.15
CA LEU A 209 13.23 7.79 -8.87
C LEU A 209 12.98 6.37 -8.31
N PRO A 210 13.91 5.84 -7.50
CA PRO A 210 13.64 4.66 -6.67
C PRO A 210 12.39 4.87 -5.81
N HIS A 211 11.67 3.77 -5.54
CA HIS A 211 10.62 3.81 -4.54
C HIS A 211 11.30 3.97 -3.17
N GLY A 212 10.90 4.95 -2.37
CA GLY A 212 11.53 5.16 -1.05
C GLY A 212 11.32 3.93 -0.17
N GLY A 213 12.39 3.25 0.23
CA GLY A 213 12.30 2.07 1.11
C GLY A 213 13.45 1.06 1.07
N ASP A 214 14.44 1.19 0.20
CA ASP A 214 15.58 0.26 0.10
C ASP A 214 16.81 0.71 0.89
#